data_AF-A0AAN7ZLX3-F1
#
_entry.id   AF-A0AAN7ZLX3-F1
#
_cell.length_a   1.000
_cell.length_b   1.000
_cell.length_c   1.000
_cell.angle_alpha   90.00
_cell.angle_beta   90.00
_cell.angle_gamma   90.00
#
_symmetry.space_group_name_H-M   'P 1'
#
loop_
_entity.id
_entity.type
_entity.pdbx_description
1 polymer ?
#
loop_
_entity_poly.entity_id
_entity_poly.type
_entity_poly.pdbx_seq_one_letter_code
_entity_poly.pdbx_strand_id
1 'polypeptide(L)'
;MEWSRVESLVPLHLQALDPRAEKVALKRKRRPKASTQRALVPIANRPIAPKQGYVGLIAQNEDSEPAPPPIYRMSSSGDALLGAELVQTLSNLHLNDSWYSFVPSMLGDSVAADAAAKAVVKAHEFCATKGTPTGVARCDSSYLAALNTLRASLDVSDSALVAVGLLYLYEGIMKDQPTAYFSHAGGISAILLARPRTAPVTALTRAVLYGNTHGTFQQPLLQGTASPFDDPYWLDFEPATTYNLTASAVKLRKYANQSTIRLPGLIAKVRSIREASVPNRKLFLDSTRVALEILAMTDQSAENELLHRVTLKETKDIFDKAIFRYSFEFKSLYEKETLLLYWGNRLMILKLCLELHHLGILADGSSCTAFKAGDLDDESERVVMSILMCWQDGLGFVNPLSMVWGALMGKITFRGRSVEPVRSWVWTRYHDSLTGWPITYTMAEMDEESEELVGGPLTGQIAKQDMGDQKKKSVG
;
A
#
# COMPACT_ATOMS: atom_id res chain seq x y z
N MET A 1 45.99 -16.32 -27.16
CA MET A 1 45.16 -17.55 -27.24
C MET A 1 43.89 -17.14 -27.97
N GLU A 2 43.94 -17.25 -29.29
CA GLU A 2 42.87 -16.97 -30.26
C GLU A 2 41.83 -18.07 -30.23
N TRP A 3 40.53 -17.74 -30.29
CA TRP A 3 39.44 -18.48 -30.95
C TRP A 3 38.31 -17.45 -31.18
N SER A 4 38.23 -16.77 -32.33
CA SER A 4 37.59 -17.14 -33.61
C SER A 4 36.05 -16.95 -33.66
N ARG A 5 35.64 -16.28 -34.76
CA ARG A 5 34.31 -15.83 -35.18
C ARG A 5 33.34 -16.98 -35.47
N VAL A 6 32.04 -16.70 -35.38
CA VAL A 6 31.03 -17.22 -36.33
C VAL A 6 30.03 -16.10 -36.66
N GLU A 7 29.89 -15.84 -37.96
CA GLU A 7 28.93 -14.93 -38.60
C GLU A 7 27.59 -15.62 -38.90
N SER A 8 26.53 -14.81 -38.88
CA SER A 8 25.33 -14.85 -39.73
C SER A 8 24.42 -16.09 -39.74
N LEU A 9 23.11 -15.84 -39.61
CA LEU A 9 22.12 -16.09 -40.68
C LEU A 9 20.73 -15.58 -40.24
N VAL A 10 20.24 -14.57 -40.96
CA VAL A 10 18.82 -14.21 -41.07
C VAL A 10 18.27 -14.97 -42.29
N PRO A 11 16.99 -15.34 -42.30
CA PRO A 11 16.18 -14.88 -43.43
C PRO A 11 14.80 -14.33 -43.05
N LEU A 12 14.46 -13.26 -43.76
CA LEU A 12 13.12 -12.69 -43.93
C LEU A 12 12.14 -13.70 -44.54
N HIS A 13 10.89 -13.67 -44.08
CA HIS A 13 9.74 -13.93 -44.94
C HIS A 13 8.64 -12.89 -44.74
N LEU A 14 8.48 -12.09 -45.79
CA LEU A 14 7.36 -11.20 -46.10
C LEU A 14 6.32 -12.03 -46.87
N GLN A 15 5.06 -12.02 -46.46
CA GLN A 15 3.94 -12.24 -47.37
C GLN A 15 2.76 -11.34 -47.02
N ALA A 16 2.05 -10.96 -48.08
CA ALA A 16 1.27 -9.75 -48.21
C ALA A 16 -0.25 -9.96 -48.04
N LEU A 17 -0.91 -8.85 -47.70
CA LEU A 17 -2.26 -8.37 -48.07
C LEU A 17 -3.29 -9.39 -48.60
N ASP A 18 -4.44 -9.44 -47.90
CA ASP A 18 -5.76 -9.59 -48.54
C ASP A 18 -6.75 -8.56 -47.94
N PRO A 19 -7.27 -7.61 -48.74
CA PRO A 19 -8.33 -6.69 -48.33
C PRO A 19 -9.64 -7.02 -49.06
N ARG A 20 -10.65 -7.59 -48.39
CA ARG A 20 -12.07 -7.41 -48.75
C ARG A 20 -13.08 -8.05 -47.77
N ALA A 21 -14.13 -7.26 -47.52
CA ALA A 21 -15.50 -7.64 -47.12
C ALA A 21 -15.65 -8.22 -45.69
N GLU A 22 -16.65 -7.86 -44.87
CA GLU A 22 -18.02 -7.50 -45.17
C GLU A 22 -18.59 -6.46 -44.18
N LYS A 23 -19.46 -5.60 -44.73
CA LYS A 23 -20.40 -4.78 -43.99
C LYS A 23 -21.46 -5.69 -43.37
N VAL A 24 -21.62 -5.66 -42.04
CA VAL A 24 -22.87 -6.11 -41.39
C VAL A 24 -23.46 -4.96 -40.59
N ALA A 25 -24.51 -4.39 -41.15
CA ALA A 25 -25.37 -3.41 -40.51
C ALA A 25 -26.23 -4.10 -39.44
N LEU A 26 -25.97 -3.81 -38.16
CA LEU A 26 -26.84 -4.23 -37.06
C LEU A 26 -28.00 -3.25 -36.90
N LYS A 27 -29.16 -3.68 -37.42
CA LYS A 27 -30.47 -3.06 -37.24
C LYS A 27 -30.80 -2.88 -35.75
N ARG A 28 -30.98 -1.62 -35.33
CA ARG A 28 -31.67 -1.23 -34.10
C ARG A 28 -33.10 -1.81 -34.07
N LYS A 29 -33.35 -2.80 -33.21
CA LYS A 29 -34.71 -3.15 -32.76
C LYS A 29 -35.07 -2.32 -31.53
N ARG A 30 -35.96 -1.34 -31.72
CA ARG A 30 -36.70 -0.66 -30.65
C ARG A 30 -37.56 -1.70 -29.92
N ARG A 31 -37.40 -1.84 -28.60
CA ARG A 31 -38.38 -2.48 -27.71
C ARG A 31 -39.27 -1.42 -27.05
N PRO A 32 -40.56 -1.70 -26.86
CA PRO A 32 -41.55 -0.75 -26.36
C PRO A 32 -41.46 -0.53 -24.85
N LYS A 33 -41.80 0.70 -24.44
CA LYS A 33 -41.99 1.11 -23.04
C LYS A 33 -43.27 0.47 -22.50
N ALA A 34 -43.15 -0.33 -21.44
CA ALA A 34 -44.26 -0.69 -20.58
C ALA A 34 -44.23 0.21 -19.34
N SER A 35 -45.29 0.99 -19.17
CA SER A 35 -45.54 1.80 -17.97
C SER A 35 -46.12 0.91 -16.88
N THR A 36 -45.46 0.83 -15.73
CA THR A 36 -46.02 0.20 -14.53
C THR A 36 -46.34 1.28 -13.51
N GLN A 37 -47.61 1.31 -13.11
CA GLN A 37 -48.22 2.26 -12.18
C GLN A 37 -47.60 2.14 -10.78
N ARG A 38 -47.37 3.30 -10.16
CA ARG A 38 -46.98 3.46 -8.75
C ARG A 38 -48.18 3.11 -7.85
N ALA A 39 -48.04 2.09 -7.02
CA ALA A 39 -48.86 1.91 -5.83
C ALA A 39 -48.20 2.64 -4.66
N LEU A 40 -48.95 3.54 -4.03
CA LEU A 40 -48.62 4.24 -2.80
C LEU A 40 -48.74 3.27 -1.62
N VAL A 41 -47.71 3.20 -0.78
CA VAL A 41 -47.72 2.48 0.51
C VAL A 41 -47.50 3.49 1.64
N PRO A 42 -48.18 3.37 2.80
CA PRO A 42 -48.24 4.42 3.82
C PRO A 42 -46.97 4.49 4.66
N ILE A 43 -46.61 5.73 5.01
CA ILE A 43 -45.52 6.09 5.91
C ILE A 43 -45.96 5.83 7.36
N ALA A 44 -45.22 4.97 8.08
CA ALA A 44 -45.28 4.92 9.54
C ALA A 44 -43.90 4.64 10.14
N ASN A 45 -43.62 5.40 11.22
CA ASN A 45 -42.60 5.24 12.26
C ASN A 45 -41.18 5.75 11.96
N ARG A 46 -40.91 6.95 12.48
CA ARG A 46 -39.57 7.53 12.68
C ARG A 46 -38.82 6.76 13.78
N PRO A 47 -37.58 6.29 13.54
CA PRO A 47 -36.67 5.93 14.62
C PRO A 47 -36.02 7.19 15.20
N ILE A 48 -35.95 7.23 16.52
CA ILE A 48 -35.25 8.24 17.31
C ILE A 48 -33.75 8.08 17.07
N ALA A 49 -33.06 9.14 16.63
CA ALA A 49 -31.62 9.13 16.42
C ALA A 49 -30.87 8.98 17.75
N PRO A 50 -29.82 8.14 17.84
CA PRO A 50 -28.93 8.12 19.00
C PRO A 50 -28.10 9.41 19.05
N LYS A 51 -27.93 9.96 20.25
CA LYS A 51 -27.14 11.18 20.51
C LYS A 51 -25.68 10.94 20.10
N GLN A 52 -25.18 11.76 19.17
CA GLN A 52 -23.77 11.84 18.84
C GLN A 52 -22.99 12.44 20.01
N GLY A 53 -22.06 11.65 20.58
CA GLY A 53 -21.02 12.17 21.46
C GLY A 53 -20.01 12.96 20.62
N TYR A 54 -19.94 14.27 20.86
CA TYR A 54 -18.98 15.16 20.22
C TYR A 54 -17.60 14.91 20.83
N VAL A 55 -16.72 14.19 20.15
CA VAL A 55 -15.30 14.09 20.52
C VAL A 55 -14.57 15.22 19.81
N GLY A 56 -14.46 16.36 20.49
CA GLY A 56 -13.57 17.44 20.06
C GLY A 56 -12.12 17.00 20.28
N LEU A 57 -11.32 17.00 19.21
CA LEU A 57 -9.87 16.88 19.29
C LEU A 57 -9.32 18.18 19.91
N ILE A 58 -9.08 18.15 21.22
CA ILE A 58 -8.29 19.17 21.91
C ILE A 58 -6.83 18.72 21.80
N ALA A 59 -6.00 19.49 21.09
CA ALA A 59 -4.55 19.35 21.16
C ALA A 59 -4.12 19.60 22.61
N GLN A 60 -3.67 18.56 23.30
CA GLN A 60 -3.12 18.69 24.65
C GLN A 60 -1.64 19.07 24.58
N ASN A 61 -1.20 19.90 25.54
CA ASN A 61 0.20 20.25 25.73
C ASN A 61 1.05 19.00 26.01
N GLU A 62 2.26 18.95 25.46
CA GLU A 62 3.18 17.81 25.55
C GLU A 62 3.66 17.46 26.98
N ASP A 63 3.41 18.35 27.96
CA ASP A 63 3.72 18.14 29.39
C ASP A 63 2.58 17.46 30.19
N SER A 64 1.52 17.02 29.53
CA SER A 64 0.41 16.33 30.19
C SER A 64 0.81 14.91 30.59
N GLU A 65 0.48 14.48 31.82
CA GLU A 65 0.61 13.07 32.23
C GLU A 65 0.03 12.13 31.16
N PRO A 66 0.65 10.96 30.92
CA PRO A 66 0.18 10.03 29.91
C PRO A 66 -1.29 9.72 30.15
N ALA A 67 -2.11 9.97 29.12
CA ALA A 67 -3.53 9.70 29.18
C ALA A 67 -3.75 8.26 29.70
N PRO A 68 -4.68 8.05 30.65
CA PRO A 68 -4.93 6.72 31.17
C PRO A 68 -5.25 5.78 30.00
N PRO A 69 -4.73 4.54 30.04
CA PRO A 69 -4.95 3.58 28.95
C PRO A 69 -6.45 3.46 28.68
N PRO A 70 -6.88 3.37 27.41
CA PRO A 70 -8.29 3.28 27.07
C PRO A 70 -8.94 2.14 27.86
N ILE A 71 -9.92 2.48 28.70
CA ILE A 71 -10.67 1.50 29.48
C ILE A 71 -11.65 0.83 28.52
N TYR A 72 -11.27 -0.34 28.02
CA TYR A 72 -12.15 -1.20 27.25
C TYR A 72 -13.25 -1.72 28.18
N ARG A 73 -14.50 -1.27 28.01
CA ARG A 73 -15.66 -1.92 28.65
C ARG A 73 -15.90 -3.26 27.98
N MET A 74 -15.27 -4.31 28.49
CA MET A 74 -15.56 -5.68 28.10
C MET A 74 -16.77 -6.20 28.90
N SER A 75 -17.84 -6.62 28.21
CA SER A 75 -19.02 -7.23 28.85
C SER A 75 -18.63 -8.61 29.41
N SER A 76 -19.20 -9.07 30.52
CA SER A 76 -18.81 -10.33 31.19
C SER A 76 -19.30 -11.61 30.46
N SER A 77 -19.19 -11.67 29.13
CA SER A 77 -19.68 -12.72 28.23
C SER A 77 -18.54 -13.32 27.40
N GLY A 78 -18.82 -14.33 26.56
CA GLY A 78 -17.83 -14.94 25.67
C GLY A 78 -17.09 -13.95 24.76
N ASP A 79 -17.67 -12.77 24.53
CA ASP A 79 -17.08 -11.70 23.72
C ASP A 79 -15.89 -11.03 24.42
N ALA A 80 -15.88 -10.95 25.77
CA ALA A 80 -14.72 -10.45 26.51
C ALA A 80 -13.51 -11.37 26.37
N LEU A 81 -13.73 -12.68 26.34
CA LEU A 81 -12.64 -13.63 26.15
C LEU A 81 -12.05 -13.47 24.74
N LEU A 82 -12.88 -13.43 23.70
CA LEU A 82 -12.42 -13.21 22.32
C LEU A 82 -11.68 -11.88 22.17
N GLY A 83 -12.19 -10.81 22.78
CA GLY A 83 -11.52 -9.52 22.76
C GLY A 83 -10.15 -9.54 23.43
N ALA A 84 -10.01 -10.21 24.58
CA ALA A 84 -8.73 -10.36 25.26
C ALA A 84 -7.74 -11.20 24.43
N GLU A 85 -8.19 -12.31 23.85
CA GLU A 85 -7.39 -13.16 22.95
C GLU A 85 -6.93 -12.37 21.71
N LEU A 86 -7.81 -11.56 21.12
CA LEU A 86 -7.47 -10.73 19.98
C LEU A 86 -6.45 -9.65 20.35
N VAL A 87 -6.61 -8.95 21.49
CA VAL A 87 -5.63 -7.95 21.95
C VAL A 87 -4.25 -8.60 22.12
N GLN A 88 -4.18 -9.78 22.74
CA GLN A 88 -2.91 -10.50 22.88
C GLN A 88 -2.33 -10.89 21.52
N THR A 89 -3.18 -11.35 20.59
CA THR A 89 -2.79 -11.70 19.21
C THR A 89 -2.23 -10.49 18.47
N LEU A 90 -2.92 -9.35 18.50
CA LEU A 90 -2.43 -8.10 17.90
C LEU A 90 -1.12 -7.65 18.52
N SER A 91 -0.94 -7.82 19.82
CA SER A 91 0.31 -7.49 20.50
C SER A 91 1.47 -8.36 20.05
N ASN A 92 1.26 -9.67 19.92
CA ASN A 92 2.28 -10.61 19.45
C ASN A 92 2.66 -10.36 17.98
N LEU A 93 1.72 -9.85 17.18
CA LEU A 93 1.93 -9.44 15.80
C LEU A 93 2.46 -8.00 15.66
N HIS A 94 2.67 -7.30 16.77
CA HIS A 94 3.06 -5.88 16.80
C HIS A 94 2.07 -4.94 16.09
N LEU A 95 0.78 -5.27 16.10
CA LEU A 95 -0.29 -4.49 15.46
C LEU A 95 -1.04 -3.54 16.41
N ASN A 96 -0.58 -3.40 17.66
CA ASN A 96 -1.19 -2.51 18.67
C ASN A 96 -1.20 -1.05 18.23
N ASP A 97 -0.21 -0.62 17.45
CA ASP A 97 -0.09 0.76 16.98
C ASP A 97 -0.77 0.99 15.61
N SER A 98 -1.37 -0.06 15.03
CA SER A 98 -2.02 -0.04 13.73
C SER A 98 -3.53 0.24 13.85
N TRP A 99 -4.21 0.33 12.71
CA TRP A 99 -5.67 0.48 12.69
C TRP A 99 -6.42 -0.72 13.30
N TYR A 100 -5.78 -1.90 13.41
CA TYR A 100 -6.40 -3.06 14.08
C TYR A 100 -6.69 -2.81 15.57
N SER A 101 -6.04 -1.81 16.19
CA SER A 101 -6.30 -1.43 17.58
C SER A 101 -7.73 -0.94 17.85
N PHE A 102 -8.47 -0.52 16.82
CA PHE A 102 -9.89 -0.17 16.95
C PHE A 102 -10.79 -1.41 17.12
N VAL A 103 -10.37 -2.57 16.60
CA VAL A 103 -11.20 -3.77 16.46
C VAL A 103 -11.72 -4.33 17.79
N PRO A 104 -10.91 -4.47 18.87
CA PRO A 104 -11.39 -5.06 20.11
C PRO A 104 -12.62 -4.36 20.71
N SER A 105 -12.75 -3.04 20.49
CA SER A 105 -13.89 -2.24 20.98
C SER A 105 -15.20 -2.46 20.20
N MET A 106 -15.13 -3.18 19.07
CA MET A 106 -16.24 -3.41 18.14
C MET A 106 -16.76 -4.86 18.16
N LEU A 107 -16.13 -5.73 18.96
CA LEU A 107 -16.54 -7.13 19.07
C LEU A 107 -17.87 -7.24 19.84
N GLY A 108 -18.70 -8.19 19.43
CA GLY A 108 -20.05 -8.41 19.96
C GLY A 108 -21.15 -7.65 19.19
N ASP A 109 -20.79 -6.65 18.38
CA ASP A 109 -21.76 -5.88 17.57
C ASP A 109 -22.07 -6.55 16.22
N SER A 110 -21.17 -7.39 15.71
CA SER A 110 -21.30 -8.02 14.40
C SER A 110 -20.77 -9.45 14.37
N VAL A 111 -21.65 -10.38 14.05
CA VAL A 111 -21.33 -11.81 13.88
C VAL A 111 -20.23 -12.04 12.84
N ALA A 112 -20.17 -11.22 11.78
CA ALA A 112 -19.12 -11.32 10.76
C ALA A 112 -17.75 -10.86 11.28
N ALA A 113 -17.70 -9.76 12.03
CA ALA A 113 -16.47 -9.26 12.64
C ALA A 113 -15.94 -10.24 13.70
N ASP A 114 -16.84 -10.77 14.55
CA ASP A 114 -16.48 -11.71 15.61
C ASP A 114 -15.95 -13.04 15.03
N ALA A 115 -16.61 -13.55 13.97
CA ALA A 115 -16.14 -14.75 13.28
C ALA A 115 -14.76 -14.54 12.64
N ALA A 116 -14.52 -13.38 12.02
CA ALA A 116 -13.23 -13.04 11.43
C ALA A 116 -12.13 -12.87 12.49
N ALA A 117 -12.44 -12.21 13.62
CA ALA A 117 -11.51 -12.08 14.75
C ALA A 117 -11.10 -13.44 15.30
N LYS A 118 -12.07 -14.35 15.46
CA LYS A 118 -11.81 -15.73 15.88
C LYS A 118 -10.94 -16.51 14.90
N ALA A 119 -11.09 -16.27 13.59
CA ALA A 119 -10.22 -16.87 12.57
C ALA A 119 -8.77 -16.39 12.73
N VAL A 120 -8.57 -15.08 12.93
CA VAL A 120 -7.23 -14.48 13.16
C VAL A 120 -6.55 -15.06 14.40
N VAL A 121 -7.26 -15.12 15.53
CA VAL A 121 -6.72 -15.71 16.79
C VAL A 121 -6.23 -17.14 16.54
N LYS A 122 -7.06 -17.96 15.89
CA LYS A 122 -6.71 -19.35 15.59
C LYS A 122 -5.54 -19.50 14.63
N ALA A 123 -5.46 -18.66 13.59
CA ALA A 123 -4.33 -18.64 12.68
C ALA A 123 -3.02 -18.33 13.42
N HIS A 124 -3.05 -17.31 14.28
CA HIS A 124 -1.89 -16.95 15.09
C HIS A 124 -1.47 -18.09 16.05
N GLU A 125 -2.42 -18.70 16.76
CA GLU A 125 -2.16 -19.86 17.64
C GLU A 125 -1.57 -21.06 16.88
N PHE A 126 -2.08 -21.33 15.68
CA PHE A 126 -1.59 -22.39 14.81
C PHE A 126 -0.13 -22.16 14.41
N CYS A 127 0.21 -20.94 13.97
CA CYS A 127 1.57 -20.56 13.61
C CYS A 127 2.51 -20.61 14.83
N ALA A 128 2.04 -20.19 16.01
CA ALA A 128 2.83 -20.21 17.24
C ALA A 128 3.16 -21.64 17.74
N THR A 129 2.29 -22.61 17.48
CA THR A 129 2.41 -23.99 18.01
C THR A 129 3.07 -24.99 17.04
N LYS A 130 3.74 -24.51 15.98
CA LYS A 130 4.40 -25.32 14.94
C LYS A 130 3.47 -26.33 14.24
N GLY A 131 2.20 -25.95 14.07
CA GLY A 131 1.21 -26.54 13.16
C GLY A 131 1.11 -28.07 13.13
N THR A 132 0.03 -28.62 13.68
CA THR A 132 -0.38 -30.00 13.40
C THR A 132 -1.32 -30.05 12.18
N PRO A 133 -1.42 -31.15 11.42
CA PRO A 133 -2.42 -31.29 10.35
C PRO A 133 -3.86 -31.01 10.82
N THR A 134 -4.17 -31.33 12.08
CA THR A 134 -5.44 -31.01 12.73
C THR A 134 -5.64 -29.52 13.01
N GLY A 135 -4.55 -28.77 13.18
CA GLY A 135 -4.56 -27.31 13.32
C GLY A 135 -4.91 -26.59 12.02
N VAL A 136 -4.44 -27.08 10.86
CA VAL A 136 -4.77 -26.52 9.53
C VAL A 136 -6.28 -26.57 9.30
N ALA A 137 -6.90 -27.76 9.46
CA ALA A 137 -8.34 -27.93 9.26
C ALA A 137 -9.21 -27.06 10.20
N ARG A 138 -8.71 -26.74 11.41
CA ARG A 138 -9.39 -25.84 12.36
C ARG A 138 -9.31 -24.36 11.96
N CYS A 139 -8.21 -23.95 11.32
CA CYS A 139 -8.09 -22.61 10.75
C CYS A 139 -9.04 -22.45 9.57
N ASP A 140 -9.01 -23.40 8.62
CA ASP A 140 -9.85 -23.38 7.42
C ASP A 140 -11.34 -23.31 7.74
N SER A 141 -11.81 -24.12 8.70
CA SER A 141 -13.22 -24.10 9.11
C SER A 141 -13.65 -22.77 9.73
N SER A 142 -12.76 -22.09 10.45
CA SER A 142 -13.06 -20.79 11.08
C SER A 142 -13.04 -19.66 10.05
N TYR A 143 -12.09 -19.71 9.12
CA TYR A 143 -12.02 -18.81 7.99
C TYR A 143 -13.25 -18.93 7.08
N LEU A 144 -13.65 -20.16 6.70
CA LEU A 144 -14.84 -20.39 5.89
C LEU A 144 -16.13 -19.93 6.60
N ALA A 145 -16.22 -20.13 7.92
CA ALA A 145 -17.34 -19.62 8.70
C ALA A 145 -17.41 -18.09 8.64
N ALA A 146 -16.28 -17.40 8.83
CA ALA A 146 -16.19 -15.95 8.73
C ALA A 146 -16.52 -15.41 7.32
N LEU A 147 -16.08 -16.09 6.26
CA LEU A 147 -16.46 -15.75 4.89
C LEU A 147 -17.96 -15.89 4.65
N ASN A 148 -18.58 -16.95 5.16
CA ASN A 148 -20.00 -17.18 4.96
C ASN A 148 -20.86 -16.16 5.72
N THR A 149 -20.48 -15.80 6.95
CA THR A 149 -21.17 -14.76 7.72
C THR A 149 -21.02 -13.40 7.05
N LEU A 150 -19.81 -13.02 6.63
CA LEU A 150 -19.56 -11.78 5.90
C LEU A 150 -20.38 -11.70 4.61
N ARG A 151 -20.42 -12.76 3.80
CA ARG A 151 -21.22 -12.79 2.56
C ARG A 151 -22.71 -12.63 2.81
N ALA A 152 -23.22 -13.18 3.91
CA ALA A 152 -24.62 -13.07 4.27
C ALA A 152 -25.01 -11.66 4.76
N SER A 153 -24.05 -10.86 5.23
CA SER A 153 -24.27 -9.53 5.80
C SER A 153 -23.42 -8.43 5.15
N LEU A 154 -23.03 -8.61 3.88
CA LEU A 154 -22.09 -7.68 3.23
C LEU A 154 -22.78 -6.34 2.95
N ASP A 155 -22.22 -5.28 3.54
CA ASP A 155 -22.66 -3.90 3.34
C ASP A 155 -21.45 -2.95 3.34
N VAL A 156 -21.70 -1.64 3.47
CA VAL A 156 -20.65 -0.61 3.52
C VAL A 156 -20.34 -0.14 4.95
N SER A 157 -20.75 -0.89 5.97
CA SER A 157 -20.59 -0.53 7.39
C SER A 157 -19.14 -0.65 7.88
N ASP A 158 -18.86 -0.08 9.06
CA ASP A 158 -17.58 -0.26 9.75
C ASP A 158 -17.35 -1.71 10.15
N SER A 159 -18.40 -2.44 10.53
CA SER A 159 -18.31 -3.86 10.86
C SER A 159 -17.92 -4.73 9.66
N ALA A 160 -18.45 -4.44 8.46
CA ALA A 160 -18.02 -5.13 7.24
C ALA A 160 -16.56 -4.80 6.89
N LEU A 161 -16.14 -3.55 7.08
CA LEU A 161 -14.75 -3.12 6.88
C LEU A 161 -13.79 -3.84 7.83
N VAL A 162 -14.15 -3.95 9.12
CA VAL A 162 -13.41 -4.71 10.13
C VAL A 162 -13.32 -6.19 9.74
N ALA A 163 -14.45 -6.81 9.37
CA ALA A 163 -14.48 -8.23 9.00
C ALA A 163 -13.56 -8.53 7.80
N VAL A 164 -13.63 -7.73 6.73
CA VAL A 164 -12.74 -7.89 5.56
C VAL A 164 -11.29 -7.66 5.94
N GLY A 165 -10.99 -6.62 6.73
CA GLY A 165 -9.62 -6.35 7.15
C GLY A 165 -9.04 -7.43 8.07
N LEU A 166 -9.85 -8.06 8.93
CA LEU A 166 -9.42 -9.22 9.71
C LEU A 166 -9.18 -10.46 8.84
N LEU A 167 -9.98 -10.68 7.80
CA LEU A 167 -9.72 -11.75 6.82
C LEU A 167 -8.44 -11.46 6.02
N TYR A 168 -8.18 -10.21 5.66
CA TYR A 168 -6.91 -9.79 5.08
C TYR A 168 -5.72 -10.09 6.01
N LEU A 169 -5.86 -9.81 7.32
CA LEU A 169 -4.86 -10.17 8.32
C LEU A 169 -4.66 -11.68 8.45
N TYR A 170 -5.74 -12.46 8.44
CA TYR A 170 -5.68 -13.92 8.45
C TYR A 170 -4.81 -14.44 7.30
N GLU A 171 -5.04 -13.96 6.07
CA GLU A 171 -4.25 -14.36 4.91
C GLU A 171 -2.77 -13.94 5.05
N GLY A 172 -2.51 -12.79 5.67
CA GLY A 172 -1.14 -12.34 5.95
C GLY A 172 -0.40 -13.18 6.99
N ILE A 173 -1.14 -13.81 7.92
CA ILE A 173 -0.59 -14.73 8.92
C ILE A 173 -0.31 -16.10 8.29
N MET A 174 -1.29 -16.63 7.54
CA MET A 174 -1.22 -17.98 6.96
C MET A 174 -0.28 -18.03 5.74
N LYS A 175 -0.25 -16.95 4.93
CA LYS A 175 0.58 -16.79 3.73
C LYS A 175 0.44 -17.91 2.70
N ASP A 176 -0.65 -18.67 2.74
CA ASP A 176 -0.88 -19.83 1.87
C ASP A 176 -1.56 -19.45 0.54
N GLN A 177 -2.41 -18.41 0.56
CA GLN A 177 -3.19 -17.98 -0.61
C GLN A 177 -3.00 -16.48 -0.95
N PRO A 178 -1.94 -16.13 -1.71
CA PRO A 178 -1.70 -14.73 -2.11
C PRO A 178 -2.88 -14.07 -2.82
N THR A 179 -3.65 -14.82 -3.63
CA THR A 179 -4.82 -14.30 -4.35
C THR A 179 -5.95 -13.88 -3.40
N ALA A 180 -6.16 -14.60 -2.30
CA ALA A 180 -7.16 -14.26 -1.30
C ALA A 180 -6.75 -13.00 -0.51
N TYR A 181 -5.46 -12.89 -0.16
CA TYR A 181 -4.89 -11.69 0.46
C TYR A 181 -5.19 -10.43 -0.38
N PHE A 182 -4.84 -10.44 -1.67
CA PHE A 182 -5.09 -9.30 -2.56
C PHE A 182 -6.59 -9.05 -2.80
N SER A 183 -7.40 -10.12 -2.85
CA SER A 183 -8.86 -9.98 -2.99
C SER A 183 -9.49 -9.26 -1.80
N HIS A 184 -9.07 -9.56 -0.57
CA HIS A 184 -9.56 -8.87 0.63
C HIS A 184 -9.12 -7.41 0.67
N ALA A 185 -7.88 -7.12 0.29
CA ALA A 185 -7.41 -5.74 0.16
C ALA A 185 -8.20 -4.94 -0.90
N GLY A 186 -8.54 -5.56 -2.03
CA GLY A 186 -9.48 -5.01 -3.00
C GLY A 186 -10.88 -4.79 -2.41
N GLY A 187 -11.35 -5.73 -1.57
CA GLY A 187 -12.61 -5.63 -0.83
C GLY A 187 -12.67 -4.42 0.11
N ILE A 188 -11.60 -4.15 0.86
CA ILE A 188 -11.45 -2.94 1.69
C ILE A 188 -11.67 -1.70 0.83
N SER A 189 -10.98 -1.64 -0.31
CA SER A 189 -11.07 -0.50 -1.23
C SER A 189 -12.48 -0.32 -1.79
N ALA A 190 -13.13 -1.42 -2.18
CA ALA A 190 -14.49 -1.40 -2.70
C ALA A 190 -15.50 -0.89 -1.64
N ILE A 191 -15.38 -1.34 -0.39
CA ILE A 191 -16.23 -0.86 0.71
C ILE A 191 -16.03 0.64 0.93
N LEU A 192 -14.77 1.10 0.99
CA LEU A 192 -14.47 2.52 1.18
C LEU A 192 -15.09 3.36 0.05
N LEU A 193 -14.88 2.99 -1.21
CA LEU A 193 -15.39 3.72 -2.38
C LEU A 193 -16.92 3.68 -2.51
N ALA A 194 -17.57 2.62 -2.03
CA ALA A 194 -19.03 2.48 -2.07
C ALA A 194 -19.75 3.28 -0.98
N ARG A 195 -19.04 3.80 0.04
CA ARG A 195 -19.65 4.61 1.10
C ARG A 195 -20.18 5.94 0.53
N PRO A 196 -21.39 6.38 0.94
CA PRO A 196 -21.89 7.69 0.55
C PRO A 196 -20.98 8.80 1.06
N ARG A 197 -20.56 9.72 0.18
CA ARG A 197 -19.74 10.89 0.58
C ARG A 197 -20.44 11.84 1.55
N THR A 198 -21.76 11.72 1.69
CA THR A 198 -22.58 12.48 2.65
C THR A 198 -22.58 11.85 4.04
N ALA A 199 -22.11 10.60 4.18
CA ALA A 199 -22.04 9.93 5.47
C ALA A 199 -20.85 10.47 6.28
N PRO A 200 -20.98 10.61 7.61
CA PRO A 200 -19.84 10.96 8.46
C PRO A 200 -18.70 9.94 8.32
N VAL A 201 -17.47 10.44 8.15
CA VAL A 201 -16.28 9.60 8.05
C VAL A 201 -15.79 9.25 9.45
N THR A 202 -15.86 7.97 9.81
CA THR A 202 -15.48 7.51 11.15
C THR A 202 -13.96 7.47 11.33
N ALA A 203 -13.48 7.45 12.58
CA ALA A 203 -12.06 7.31 12.88
C ALA A 203 -11.49 5.99 12.31
N LEU A 204 -12.22 4.89 12.43
CA LEU A 204 -11.85 3.62 11.81
C LEU A 204 -11.71 3.74 10.29
N THR A 205 -12.67 4.38 9.61
CA THR A 205 -12.61 4.56 8.15
C THR A 205 -11.32 5.25 7.74
N ARG A 206 -10.94 6.32 8.44
CA ARG A 206 -9.68 7.03 8.19
C ARG A 206 -8.47 6.13 8.50
N ALA A 207 -8.45 5.45 9.63
CA ALA A 207 -7.37 4.56 10.00
C ALA A 207 -7.15 3.43 8.97
N VAL A 208 -8.24 2.82 8.47
CA VAL A 208 -8.19 1.79 7.44
C VAL A 208 -7.69 2.34 6.12
N LEU A 209 -8.15 3.53 5.68
CA LEU A 209 -7.64 4.17 4.46
C LEU A 209 -6.12 4.36 4.53
N TYR A 210 -5.62 4.87 5.66
CA TYR A 210 -4.19 5.08 5.89
C TYR A 210 -3.37 3.78 5.98
N GLY A 211 -4.03 2.65 6.28
CA GLY A 211 -3.40 1.32 6.31
C GLY A 211 -3.54 0.53 4.99
N ASN A 212 -4.43 0.95 4.09
CA ASN A 212 -4.75 0.23 2.85
C ASN A 212 -3.79 0.60 1.69
N THR A 213 -2.49 0.44 1.91
CA THR A 213 -1.46 0.74 0.90
C THR A 213 -1.61 -0.09 -0.37
N HIS A 214 -2.16 -1.31 -0.26
CA HIS A 214 -2.45 -2.15 -1.41
C HIS A 214 -3.46 -1.49 -2.35
N GLY A 215 -4.62 -1.10 -1.83
CA GLY A 215 -5.67 -0.48 -2.63
C GLY A 215 -5.36 0.94 -3.09
N THR A 216 -4.63 1.72 -2.28
CA THR A 216 -4.30 3.10 -2.62
C THR A 216 -3.13 3.20 -3.59
N PHE A 217 -2.20 2.23 -3.58
CA PHE A 217 -0.96 2.31 -4.35
C PHE A 217 -0.63 1.06 -5.16
N GLN A 218 -0.46 -0.11 -4.53
CA GLN A 218 0.09 -1.29 -5.22
C GLN A 218 -0.82 -1.75 -6.36
N GLN A 219 -2.11 -1.93 -6.11
CA GLN A 219 -3.04 -2.37 -7.15
C GLN A 219 -3.13 -1.37 -8.33
N PRO A 220 -3.35 -0.06 -8.11
CA PRO A 220 -3.31 0.93 -9.20
C PRO A 220 -1.99 0.95 -9.97
N LEU A 221 -0.85 0.82 -9.28
CA LEU A 221 0.47 0.76 -9.91
C LEU A 221 0.55 -0.39 -10.91
N LEU A 222 0.14 -1.59 -10.49
CA LEU A 222 0.15 -2.82 -11.30
C LEU A 222 -0.78 -2.74 -12.50
N GLN A 223 -1.91 -2.06 -12.32
CA GLN A 223 -2.88 -1.82 -13.39
C GLN A 223 -2.43 -0.70 -14.35
N GLY A 224 -1.38 0.04 -14.00
CA GLY A 224 -0.95 1.21 -14.74
C GLY A 224 -1.96 2.35 -14.72
N THR A 225 -2.75 2.46 -13.65
CA THR A 225 -3.80 3.46 -13.50
C THR A 225 -3.56 4.38 -12.30
N ALA A 226 -4.26 5.51 -12.27
CA ALA A 226 -4.31 6.34 -11.06
C ALA A 226 -5.03 5.60 -9.92
N SER A 227 -4.71 5.98 -8.68
CA SER A 227 -5.44 5.49 -7.51
C SER A 227 -6.90 5.89 -7.59
N PRO A 228 -7.86 5.00 -7.25
CA PRO A 228 -9.27 5.39 -7.18
C PRO A 228 -9.56 6.37 -6.04
N PHE A 229 -8.57 6.62 -5.17
CA PHE A 229 -8.63 7.59 -4.08
C PHE A 229 -8.00 8.94 -4.45
N ASP A 230 -7.50 9.14 -5.68
CA ASP A 230 -6.94 10.42 -6.15
C ASP A 230 -8.05 11.46 -6.42
N ASP A 231 -8.74 11.85 -5.36
CA ASP A 231 -9.82 12.83 -5.30
C ASP A 231 -9.63 13.65 -4.01
N PRO A 232 -9.81 14.99 -4.04
CA PRO A 232 -9.65 15.86 -2.87
C PRO A 232 -10.39 15.38 -1.63
N TYR A 233 -11.56 14.75 -1.80
CA TYR A 233 -12.35 14.18 -0.71
C TYR A 233 -11.54 13.23 0.18
N TRP A 234 -10.71 12.36 -0.40
CA TRP A 234 -9.91 11.38 0.35
C TRP A 234 -8.59 11.98 0.86
N LEU A 235 -8.03 12.94 0.12
CA LEU A 235 -6.74 13.56 0.44
C LEU A 235 -6.81 14.48 1.66
N ASP A 236 -7.99 14.99 1.99
CA ASP A 236 -8.18 15.93 3.10
C ASP A 236 -8.33 15.24 4.46
N PHE A 237 -8.51 13.91 4.51
CA PHE A 237 -8.65 13.18 5.75
C PHE A 237 -7.40 13.28 6.61
N GLU A 238 -7.60 13.46 7.92
CA GLU A 238 -6.52 13.38 8.91
C GLU A 238 -6.32 11.92 9.35
N PRO A 239 -5.09 11.51 9.72
CA PRO A 239 -4.85 10.19 10.28
C PRO A 239 -5.67 9.99 11.57
N ALA A 240 -5.98 8.74 11.87
CA ALA A 240 -6.74 8.37 13.05
C ALA A 240 -6.09 7.17 13.74
N THR A 241 -5.93 7.28 15.06
CA THR A 241 -5.30 6.28 15.94
C THR A 241 -6.06 6.20 17.25
N THR A 242 -5.85 5.11 17.99
CA THR A 242 -6.41 4.91 19.34
C THR A 242 -5.58 5.55 20.44
N TYR A 243 -4.35 5.99 20.12
CA TYR A 243 -3.42 6.69 21.00
C TYR A 243 -3.06 8.06 20.43
N ASN A 244 -2.48 8.92 21.27
CA ASN A 244 -2.12 10.27 20.90
C ASN A 244 -0.87 10.29 20.00
N LEU A 245 -0.99 10.97 18.87
CA LEU A 245 0.11 11.24 17.96
C LEU A 245 0.64 12.66 18.19
N THR A 246 1.94 12.87 17.98
CA THR A 246 2.48 14.23 17.90
C THR A 246 2.01 14.91 16.63
N ALA A 247 1.93 16.24 16.66
CA ALA A 247 1.53 17.04 15.49
C ALA A 247 2.42 16.74 14.28
N SER A 248 3.72 16.53 14.51
CA SER A 248 4.68 16.19 13.46
C SER A 248 4.46 14.80 12.86
N ALA A 249 4.09 13.80 13.67
CA ALA A 249 3.69 12.48 13.17
C ALA A 249 2.41 12.56 12.33
N VAL A 250 1.40 13.29 12.79
CA VAL A 250 0.14 13.52 12.06
C VAL A 250 0.42 14.13 10.69
N LYS A 251 1.22 15.21 10.67
CA LYS A 251 1.52 15.96 9.45
C LYS A 251 2.29 15.12 8.42
N LEU A 252 3.38 14.46 8.83
CA LEU A 252 4.16 13.61 7.93
C LEU A 252 3.36 12.41 7.44
N ARG A 253 2.54 11.80 8.31
CA ARG A 253 1.65 10.70 7.89
C ARG A 253 0.66 11.17 6.85
N LYS A 254 0.08 12.37 7.00
CA LYS A 254 -0.83 12.95 6.00
C LYS A 254 -0.13 13.14 4.65
N TYR A 255 1.07 13.72 4.63
CA TYR A 255 1.84 13.88 3.39
C TYR A 255 2.22 12.54 2.75
N ALA A 256 2.60 11.56 3.57
CA ALA A 256 2.86 10.21 3.10
C ALA A 256 1.61 9.63 2.43
N ASN A 257 0.44 9.69 3.08
CA ASN A 257 -0.80 9.17 2.51
C ASN A 257 -1.20 9.88 1.21
N GLN A 258 -1.13 11.20 1.18
CA GLN A 258 -1.41 11.99 -0.04
C GLN A 258 -0.46 11.60 -1.18
N SER A 259 0.83 11.44 -0.89
CA SER A 259 1.81 11.00 -1.89
C SER A 259 1.52 9.58 -2.39
N THR A 260 1.28 8.64 -1.48
CA THR A 260 0.92 7.25 -1.81
C THR A 260 -0.30 7.15 -2.72
N ILE A 261 -1.32 8.00 -2.52
CA ILE A 261 -2.51 8.03 -3.39
C ILE A 261 -2.21 8.60 -4.77
N ARG A 262 -1.38 9.65 -4.87
CA ARG A 262 -1.16 10.40 -6.12
C ARG A 262 -0.06 9.80 -7.01
N LEU A 263 0.91 9.09 -6.41
CA LEU A 263 2.05 8.51 -7.11
C LEU A 263 1.68 7.55 -8.26
N PRO A 264 0.72 6.61 -8.12
CA PRO A 264 0.37 5.70 -9.23
C PRO A 264 -0.07 6.44 -10.49
N GLY A 265 -0.84 7.51 -10.35
CA GLY A 265 -1.29 8.33 -11.47
C GLY A 265 -0.15 9.09 -12.15
N LEU A 266 0.84 9.55 -11.38
CA LEU A 266 2.05 10.15 -11.95
C LEU A 266 2.91 9.12 -12.68
N ILE A 267 3.12 7.94 -12.08
CA ILE A 267 3.89 6.83 -12.67
C ILE A 267 3.28 6.42 -14.02
N ALA A 268 1.96 6.25 -14.08
CA ALA A 268 1.25 5.91 -15.31
C ALA A 268 1.44 6.97 -16.41
N LYS A 269 1.47 8.26 -16.05
CA LYS A 269 1.74 9.36 -17.00
C LYS A 269 3.18 9.36 -17.48
N VAL A 270 4.16 9.18 -16.60
CA VAL A 270 5.58 9.07 -16.97
C VAL A 270 5.81 7.90 -17.93
N ARG A 271 5.19 6.74 -17.63
CA ARG A 271 5.18 5.58 -18.54
C ARG A 271 4.62 5.92 -19.91
N SER A 272 3.45 6.57 -19.94
CA SER A 272 2.82 7.00 -21.19
C SER A 272 3.69 7.96 -22.01
N ILE A 273 4.52 8.79 -21.35
CA ILE A 273 5.48 9.67 -22.02
C ILE A 273 6.63 8.85 -22.61
N ARG A 274 7.18 7.88 -21.85
CA ARG A 274 8.28 6.99 -22.29
C ARG A 274 7.89 6.13 -23.50
N GLU A 275 6.65 5.65 -23.52
CA GLU A 275 6.13 4.79 -24.59
C GLU A 275 5.65 5.55 -25.83
N ALA A 276 5.46 6.87 -25.73
CA ALA A 276 4.96 7.67 -26.84
C ALA A 276 5.98 7.78 -27.98
N SER A 277 5.58 7.38 -29.18
CA SER A 277 6.38 7.57 -30.40
C SER A 277 6.52 9.04 -30.82
N VAL A 278 5.60 9.90 -30.36
CA VAL A 278 5.59 11.34 -30.63
C VAL A 278 5.54 12.10 -29.31
N PRO A 279 6.43 13.08 -29.08
CA PRO A 279 6.42 13.89 -27.86
C PRO A 279 5.06 14.55 -27.60
N ASN A 280 4.43 14.22 -26.47
CA ASN A 280 3.19 14.85 -26.03
C ASN A 280 3.50 15.93 -24.99
N ARG A 281 3.76 17.15 -25.46
CA ARG A 281 4.15 18.29 -24.60
C ARG A 281 3.12 18.60 -23.51
N LYS A 282 1.83 18.46 -23.79
CA LYS A 282 0.78 18.70 -22.79
C LYS A 282 0.88 17.69 -21.66
N LEU A 283 0.98 16.40 -21.99
CA LEU A 283 1.12 15.33 -21.01
C LEU A 283 2.39 15.51 -20.17
N PHE A 284 3.49 15.91 -20.81
CA PHE A 284 4.74 16.22 -20.11
C PHE A 284 4.54 17.35 -19.08
N LEU A 285 4.01 18.51 -19.50
CA LEU A 285 3.76 19.65 -18.60
C LEU A 285 2.79 19.30 -17.46
N ASP A 286 1.72 18.57 -17.76
CA ASP A 286 0.76 18.11 -16.75
C ASP A 286 1.41 17.14 -15.75
N SER A 287 2.34 16.29 -16.20
CA SER A 287 3.09 15.36 -15.33
C SER A 287 4.11 16.11 -14.47
N THR A 288 4.85 17.05 -15.05
CA THR A 288 5.77 17.93 -14.32
C THR A 288 5.06 18.72 -13.24
N ARG A 289 3.88 19.29 -13.53
CA ARG A 289 3.07 20.01 -12.54
C ARG A 289 2.68 19.11 -11.36
N VAL A 290 2.16 17.91 -11.64
CA VAL A 290 1.78 16.96 -10.58
C VAL A 290 3.01 16.53 -9.78
N ALA A 291 4.15 16.30 -10.44
CA ALA A 291 5.38 15.94 -9.76
C ALA A 291 5.84 17.05 -8.80
N LEU A 292 5.80 18.32 -9.23
CA LEU A 292 6.11 19.47 -8.37
C LEU A 292 5.16 19.60 -7.19
N GLU A 293 3.85 19.34 -7.38
CA GLU A 293 2.87 19.38 -6.30
C GLU A 293 3.13 18.29 -5.25
N ILE A 294 3.51 17.07 -5.66
CA ILE A 294 3.87 15.98 -4.73
C ILE A 294 5.22 16.28 -4.08
N LEU A 295 6.21 16.77 -4.84
CA LEU A 295 7.52 17.16 -4.32
C LEU A 295 7.42 18.32 -3.32
N ALA A 296 6.40 19.17 -3.41
CA ALA A 296 6.16 20.22 -2.42
C ALA A 296 5.59 19.69 -1.08
N MET A 297 5.13 18.42 -1.02
CA MET A 297 4.65 17.77 0.21
C MET A 297 5.80 17.35 1.12
N THR A 298 6.54 18.33 1.62
CA THR A 298 7.66 18.14 2.55
C THR A 298 7.45 19.01 3.79
N ASP A 299 7.92 18.51 4.93
CA ASP A 299 8.07 19.32 6.14
C ASP A 299 9.32 18.89 6.88
N GLN A 300 10.41 19.60 6.61
CA GLN A 300 11.69 19.35 7.25
C GLN A 300 11.66 19.58 8.77
N SER A 301 10.82 20.51 9.26
CA SER A 301 10.69 20.77 10.70
C SER A 301 10.04 19.58 11.40
N ALA A 302 8.94 19.07 10.84
CA ALA A 302 8.25 17.91 11.37
C ALA A 302 9.11 16.63 11.28
N GLU A 303 9.84 16.46 10.17
CA GLU A 303 10.81 15.37 10.02
C GLU A 303 11.89 15.43 11.09
N ASN A 304 12.51 16.60 11.31
CA ASN A 304 13.55 16.79 12.31
C ASN A 304 13.02 16.56 13.74
N GLU A 305 11.82 17.05 14.06
CA GLU A 305 11.21 16.85 15.38
C GLU A 305 11.00 15.35 15.69
N LEU A 306 10.50 14.57 14.71
CA LEU A 306 10.40 13.13 14.88
C LEU A 306 11.78 12.47 15.01
N LEU A 307 12.75 12.87 14.18
CA LEU A 307 14.12 12.35 14.26
C LEU A 307 14.81 12.67 15.59
N HIS A 308 14.51 13.79 16.24
CA HIS A 308 15.00 14.09 17.59
C HIS A 308 14.46 13.15 18.67
N ARG A 309 13.35 12.44 18.40
CA ARG A 309 12.76 11.44 19.30
C ARG A 309 13.29 10.03 19.02
N VAL A 310 14.03 9.85 17.93
CA VAL A 310 14.69 8.60 17.54
C VAL A 310 16.06 8.49 18.21
N THR A 311 16.34 7.33 18.80
CA THR A 311 17.66 7.04 19.37
C THR A 311 18.53 6.33 18.33
N LEU A 312 19.82 6.70 18.29
CA LEU A 312 20.82 5.95 17.52
C LEU A 312 21.39 4.84 18.40
N LYS A 313 21.21 3.59 17.97
CA LYS A 313 21.81 2.42 18.61
C LYS A 313 22.77 1.73 17.69
N GLU A 314 23.78 1.08 18.27
CA GLU A 314 24.67 0.23 17.50
C GLU A 314 23.88 -0.94 16.91
N THR A 315 24.16 -1.26 15.65
CA THR A 315 23.45 -2.30 14.93
C THR A 315 23.72 -3.67 15.56
N LYS A 316 22.65 -4.40 15.92
CA LYS A 316 22.68 -5.66 16.68
C LYS A 316 23.20 -6.81 15.85
N ASP A 317 22.68 -6.98 14.64
CA ASP A 317 23.09 -8.05 13.73
C ASP A 317 24.48 -7.76 13.17
N ILE A 318 25.38 -8.75 13.24
CA ILE A 318 26.79 -8.57 12.86
C ILE A 318 26.98 -8.33 11.36
N PHE A 319 26.09 -8.88 10.52
CA PHE A 319 26.15 -8.72 9.07
C PHE A 319 25.60 -7.35 8.67
N ASP A 320 24.49 -6.91 9.31
CA ASP A 320 23.97 -5.55 9.13
C ASP A 320 24.98 -4.51 9.61
N LYS A 321 25.63 -4.76 10.75
CA LYS A 321 26.64 -3.86 11.33
C LYS A 321 27.82 -3.61 10.39
N ALA A 322 28.17 -4.59 9.56
CA ALA A 322 29.22 -4.45 8.55
C ALA A 322 28.85 -3.45 7.44
N ILE A 323 27.55 -3.29 7.17
CA ILE A 323 27.04 -2.32 6.20
C ILE A 323 26.74 -0.98 6.90
N PHE A 324 25.98 -1.00 8.00
CA PHE A 324 25.58 0.17 8.78
C PHE A 324 25.87 -0.04 10.27
N ARG A 325 26.80 0.73 10.81
CA ARG A 325 27.21 0.62 12.22
C ARG A 325 26.09 0.98 13.21
N TYR A 326 25.22 1.91 12.82
CA TYR A 326 24.14 2.41 13.67
C TYR A 326 22.80 2.27 12.96
N SER A 327 21.77 1.99 13.76
CA SER A 327 20.38 1.92 13.35
C SER A 327 19.53 2.87 14.21
N PHE A 328 18.42 3.31 13.66
CA PHE A 328 17.38 4.02 14.37
C PHE A 328 16.59 3.07 15.25
N GLU A 329 16.37 3.47 16.50
CA GLU A 329 15.39 2.89 17.40
C GLU A 329 14.28 3.91 17.65
N PHE A 330 13.05 3.47 17.38
CA PHE A 330 11.85 4.30 17.47
C PHE A 330 11.10 4.02 18.77
N LYS A 331 10.39 5.03 19.29
CA LYS A 331 9.55 4.87 20.48
C LYS A 331 8.28 4.06 20.21
N SER A 332 7.78 4.10 18.99
CA SER A 332 6.58 3.37 18.55
C SER A 332 6.76 2.84 17.13
N LEU A 333 5.98 1.81 16.80
CA LEU A 333 6.00 1.24 15.45
C LEU A 333 5.46 2.23 14.42
N TYR A 334 4.47 3.02 14.84
CA TYR A 334 3.81 3.98 13.97
C TYR A 334 4.70 5.15 13.56
N GLU A 335 5.57 5.64 14.45
CA GLU A 335 6.56 6.67 14.07
C GLU A 335 7.52 6.14 13.02
N LYS A 336 8.00 4.91 13.20
CA LYS A 336 8.84 4.21 12.22
C LYS A 336 8.11 4.06 10.89
N GLU A 337 6.89 3.56 10.90
CA GLU A 337 6.07 3.39 9.69
C GLU A 337 5.80 4.73 8.99
N THR A 338 5.46 5.76 9.76
CA THR A 338 5.21 7.11 9.24
C THR A 338 6.42 7.65 8.48
N LEU A 339 7.61 7.56 9.07
CA LEU A 339 8.84 8.01 8.42
C LEU A 339 9.23 7.13 7.24
N LEU A 340 9.06 5.81 7.33
CA LEU A 340 9.33 4.90 6.21
C LEU A 340 8.42 5.13 5.00
N LEU A 341 7.12 5.36 5.22
CA LEU A 341 6.21 5.70 4.13
C LEU A 341 6.53 7.08 3.56
N TYR A 342 6.78 8.07 4.42
CA TYR A 342 7.18 9.41 3.99
C TYR A 342 8.45 9.38 3.13
N TRP A 343 9.51 8.75 3.61
CA TRP A 343 10.79 8.61 2.91
C TRP A 343 10.68 7.73 1.66
N GLY A 344 9.94 6.62 1.71
CA GLY A 344 9.73 5.75 0.54
C GLY A 344 9.02 6.50 -0.59
N ASN A 345 7.95 7.22 -0.28
CA ASN A 345 7.25 8.07 -1.24
C ASN A 345 8.12 9.23 -1.73
N ARG A 346 8.91 9.84 -0.83
CA ARG A 346 9.85 10.91 -1.16
C ARG A 346 10.90 10.44 -2.17
N LEU A 347 11.48 9.27 -1.93
CA LEU A 347 12.47 8.69 -2.83
C LEU A 347 11.87 8.41 -4.22
N MET A 348 10.63 7.90 -4.26
CA MET A 348 9.91 7.65 -5.49
C MET A 348 9.67 8.93 -6.30
N ILE A 349 9.20 10.01 -5.66
CA ILE A 349 8.99 11.29 -6.36
C ILE A 349 10.30 11.90 -6.84
N LEU A 350 11.40 11.80 -6.08
CA LEU A 350 12.71 12.27 -6.50
C LEU A 350 13.17 11.56 -7.78
N LYS A 351 13.04 10.23 -7.84
CA LYS A 351 13.35 9.46 -9.06
C LYS A 351 12.46 9.84 -10.25
N LEU A 352 11.15 10.02 -10.03
CA LEU A 352 10.23 10.45 -11.09
C LEU A 352 10.55 11.85 -11.61
N CYS A 353 10.99 12.77 -10.75
CA CYS A 353 11.46 14.10 -11.15
C CYS A 353 12.73 14.04 -11.99
N LEU A 354 13.69 13.18 -11.61
CA LEU A 354 14.90 12.91 -12.41
C LEU A 354 14.54 12.33 -13.78
N GLU A 355 13.62 11.37 -13.83
CA GLU A 355 13.17 10.78 -15.09
C GLU A 355 12.48 11.81 -15.99
N LEU A 356 11.58 12.64 -15.44
CA LEU A 356 10.97 13.74 -16.18
C LEU A 356 12.01 14.77 -16.67
N HIS A 357 13.06 15.02 -15.89
CA HIS A 357 14.16 15.89 -16.31
C HIS A 357 14.90 15.30 -17.53
N HIS A 358 15.23 14.00 -17.50
CA HIS A 358 15.86 13.29 -18.61
C HIS A 358 14.98 13.28 -19.87
N LEU A 359 13.69 12.96 -19.72
CA LEU A 359 12.74 12.96 -20.84
C LEU A 359 12.57 14.36 -21.46
N GLY A 360 12.64 15.42 -20.65
CA GLY A 360 12.62 16.81 -21.14
C GLY A 360 13.84 17.15 -22.00
N ILE A 361 15.03 16.73 -21.57
CA ILE A 361 16.27 16.92 -22.34
C ILE A 361 16.18 16.20 -23.69
N LEU A 362 15.66 14.97 -23.71
CA LEU A 362 15.52 14.18 -24.94
C LEU A 362 14.50 14.77 -25.92
N ALA A 363 13.41 15.36 -25.41
CA ALA A 363 12.32 15.87 -26.23
C ALA A 363 12.65 17.22 -26.89
N ASP A 364 13.16 18.19 -26.11
CA ASP A 364 13.29 19.59 -26.55
C ASP A 364 14.76 20.05 -26.63
N GLY A 365 15.74 19.20 -26.31
CA GLY A 365 17.16 19.59 -26.19
C GLY A 365 17.44 20.61 -25.09
N SER A 366 16.42 20.95 -24.30
CA SER A 366 16.45 21.93 -23.22
C SER A 366 16.19 21.21 -21.91
N SER A 367 17.03 21.45 -20.91
CA SER A 367 16.80 20.92 -19.58
C SER A 367 15.55 21.54 -18.98
N CYS A 368 14.65 20.70 -18.45
CA CYS A 368 13.52 21.20 -17.66
C CYS A 368 14.08 21.88 -16.41
N THR A 369 14.08 23.22 -16.40
CA THR A 369 14.64 24.04 -15.31
C THR A 369 13.88 23.88 -13.98
N ALA A 370 12.74 23.20 -13.99
CA ALA A 370 11.97 22.88 -12.79
C ALA A 370 12.72 21.94 -11.84
N PHE A 371 13.67 21.15 -12.35
CA PHE A 371 14.41 20.16 -11.59
C PHE A 371 15.92 20.40 -11.70
N LYS A 372 16.60 20.50 -10.56
CA LYS A 372 18.05 20.51 -10.49
C LYS A 372 18.51 19.11 -10.12
N ALA A 373 19.10 18.39 -11.09
CA ALA A 373 19.47 16.98 -10.91
C ALA A 373 20.37 16.75 -9.69
N GLY A 374 21.38 17.62 -9.47
CA GLY A 374 22.26 17.54 -8.30
C GLY A 374 21.52 17.62 -6.96
N ASP A 375 20.59 18.57 -6.82
CA ASP A 375 19.79 18.72 -5.59
C ASP A 375 18.91 17.47 -5.34
N LEU A 376 18.35 16.88 -6.40
CA LEU A 376 17.54 15.66 -6.31
C LEU A 376 18.36 14.42 -5.95
N ASP A 377 19.58 14.30 -6.49
CA ASP A 377 20.50 13.21 -6.19
C ASP A 377 21.00 13.27 -4.75
N ASP A 378 21.40 14.46 -4.28
CA ASP A 378 21.84 14.68 -2.90
C ASP A 378 20.71 14.35 -1.90
N GLU A 379 19.49 14.78 -2.20
CA GLU A 379 18.33 14.43 -1.38
C GLU A 379 18.03 12.93 -1.42
N SER A 380 18.14 12.29 -2.59
CA SER A 380 17.94 10.84 -2.74
C SER A 380 18.92 10.05 -1.88
N GLU A 381 20.20 10.43 -1.85
CA GLU A 381 21.20 9.77 -0.99
C GLU A 381 20.94 9.94 0.50
N ARG A 382 20.43 11.11 0.91
CA ARG A 382 19.99 11.35 2.29
C ARG A 382 18.84 10.42 2.65
N VAL A 383 17.80 10.37 1.81
CA VAL A 383 16.58 9.58 2.04
C VAL A 383 16.88 8.08 2.03
N VAL A 384 17.71 7.60 1.11
CA VAL A 384 18.19 6.21 1.08
C VAL A 384 18.85 5.84 2.40
N MET A 385 19.75 6.68 2.92
CA MET A 385 20.39 6.42 4.21
C MET A 385 19.37 6.34 5.35
N SER A 386 18.40 7.26 5.40
CA SER A 386 17.36 7.26 6.43
C SER A 386 16.55 5.96 6.43
N ILE A 387 16.16 5.46 5.25
CA ILE A 387 15.42 4.19 5.12
C ILE A 387 16.28 3.01 5.59
N LEU A 388 17.55 2.96 5.17
CA LEU A 388 18.48 1.89 5.54
C LEU A 388 18.70 1.81 7.06
N MET A 389 18.74 2.94 7.74
CA MET A 389 18.90 3.01 9.19
C MET A 389 17.68 2.51 9.98
N CYS A 390 16.50 2.35 9.37
CA CYS A 390 15.31 1.83 10.03
C CYS A 390 15.26 0.29 10.18
N TRP A 391 16.21 -0.43 9.60
CA TRP A 391 16.02 -1.86 9.35
C TRP A 391 15.94 -2.73 10.60
N GLN A 392 16.75 -2.45 11.61
CA GLN A 392 17.00 -3.34 12.75
C GLN A 392 15.74 -3.79 13.50
N ASP A 393 14.78 -2.88 13.74
CA ASP A 393 13.62 -3.17 14.57
C ASP A 393 12.50 -3.83 13.77
N GLY A 394 12.86 -4.78 12.88
CA GLY A 394 11.98 -5.69 12.17
C GLY A 394 10.68 -5.09 11.66
N LEU A 395 10.69 -4.56 10.44
CA LEU A 395 9.47 -4.27 9.69
C LEU A 395 9.73 -4.57 8.21
N GLY A 396 9.07 -5.61 7.70
CA GLY A 396 9.18 -6.07 6.32
C GLY A 396 8.47 -5.16 5.33
N PHE A 397 8.82 -3.87 5.31
CA PHE A 397 8.33 -2.99 4.26
C PHE A 397 9.10 -3.25 2.97
N VAL A 398 8.50 -4.09 2.13
CA VAL A 398 9.00 -4.48 0.81
C VAL A 398 9.16 -3.23 -0.08
N ASN A 399 8.17 -2.32 -0.08
CA ASN A 399 8.15 -1.17 -1.00
C ASN A 399 9.33 -0.19 -0.80
N PRO A 400 9.68 0.30 0.42
CA PRO A 400 10.86 1.15 0.61
C PRO A 400 12.18 0.48 0.20
N LEU A 401 12.34 -0.84 0.36
CA LEU A 401 13.53 -1.54 -0.10
C LEU A 401 13.62 -1.60 -1.63
N SER A 402 12.50 -1.84 -2.33
CA SER A 402 12.44 -1.75 -3.80
C SER A 402 12.83 -0.35 -4.32
N MET A 403 12.49 0.70 -3.55
CA MET A 403 12.85 2.08 -3.84
C MET A 403 14.33 2.35 -3.63
N VAL A 404 14.87 1.89 -2.50
CA VAL A 404 16.31 2.00 -2.23
C VAL A 404 17.10 1.27 -3.30
N TRP A 405 16.71 0.04 -3.65
CA TRP A 405 17.32 -0.71 -4.73
C TRP A 405 17.40 0.10 -6.03
N GLY A 406 16.28 0.69 -6.44
CA GLY A 406 16.19 1.55 -7.61
C GLY A 406 17.06 2.79 -7.57
N ALA A 407 17.19 3.41 -6.40
CA ALA A 407 18.03 4.59 -6.22
C ALA A 407 19.54 4.24 -6.25
N LEU A 408 19.88 2.97 -6.01
CA LEU A 408 21.23 2.44 -6.10
C LEU A 408 21.55 1.86 -7.49
N MET A 409 20.55 1.59 -8.33
CA MET A 409 20.75 1.14 -9.71
C MET A 409 21.55 2.18 -10.51
N GLY A 410 22.55 1.72 -11.26
CA GLY A 410 23.43 2.58 -12.06
C GLY A 410 24.50 3.33 -11.27
N LYS A 411 24.46 3.32 -9.94
CA LYS A 411 25.53 3.90 -9.11
C LYS A 411 26.72 2.96 -9.03
N ILE A 412 27.93 3.52 -9.02
CA ILE A 412 29.17 2.76 -8.76
C ILE A 412 29.51 2.83 -7.27
N THR A 413 29.30 4.02 -6.69
CA THR A 413 29.57 4.30 -5.29
C THR A 413 28.34 4.87 -4.58
N PHE A 414 28.26 4.62 -3.29
CA PHE A 414 27.30 5.23 -2.38
C PHE A 414 28.05 5.70 -1.14
N ARG A 415 28.04 7.01 -0.87
CA ARG A 415 28.81 7.65 0.22
C ARG A 415 30.29 7.25 0.24
N GLY A 416 30.92 7.25 -0.93
CA GLY A 416 32.35 6.95 -1.09
C GLY A 416 32.73 5.47 -0.94
N ARG A 417 31.77 4.56 -0.84
CA ARG A 417 31.99 3.10 -0.81
C ARG A 417 31.40 2.44 -2.05
N SER A 418 31.87 1.24 -2.38
CA SER A 418 31.24 0.43 -3.43
C SER A 418 29.76 0.21 -3.11
N VAL A 419 28.89 0.33 -4.11
CA VAL A 419 27.44 0.15 -3.94
C VAL A 419 27.06 -1.33 -3.79
N GLU A 420 27.89 -2.24 -4.30
CA GLU A 420 27.55 -3.67 -4.44
C GLU A 420 27.24 -4.35 -3.11
N PRO A 421 28.02 -4.16 -2.02
CA PRO A 421 27.67 -4.72 -0.72
C PRO A 421 26.33 -4.20 -0.18
N VAL A 422 25.99 -2.94 -0.46
CA VAL A 422 24.72 -2.34 -0.03
C VAL A 422 23.57 -2.94 -0.82
N ARG A 423 23.70 -3.10 -2.15
CA ARG A 423 22.67 -3.76 -2.98
C ARG A 423 22.45 -5.21 -2.56
N SER A 424 23.52 -5.99 -2.39
CA SER A 424 23.45 -7.37 -1.92
C SER A 424 22.75 -7.49 -0.55
N TRP A 425 23.03 -6.55 0.35
CA TRP A 425 22.34 -6.43 1.62
C TRP A 425 20.85 -6.11 1.46
N VAL A 426 20.50 -5.10 0.64
CA VAL A 426 19.10 -4.72 0.36
C VAL A 426 18.32 -5.91 -0.21
N TRP A 427 18.93 -6.66 -1.14
CA TRP A 427 18.36 -7.87 -1.71
C TRP A 427 18.06 -8.94 -0.65
N THR A 428 19.04 -9.21 0.22
CA THR A 428 18.90 -10.20 1.30
C THR A 428 17.74 -9.81 2.23
N ARG A 429 17.69 -8.54 2.62
CA ARG A 429 16.64 -7.99 3.49
C ARG A 429 15.26 -7.96 2.84
N TYR A 430 15.19 -7.70 1.54
CA TYR A 430 13.97 -7.84 0.76
C TYR A 430 13.50 -9.31 0.75
N HIS A 431 14.39 -10.26 0.50
CA HIS A 431 14.05 -11.69 0.51
C HIS A 431 13.58 -12.16 1.90
N ASP A 432 14.24 -11.74 2.97
CA ASP A 432 13.83 -12.03 4.35
C ASP A 432 12.37 -11.58 4.60
N SER A 433 11.99 -10.41 4.08
CA SER A 433 10.62 -9.88 4.22
C SER A 433 9.56 -10.68 3.48
N LEU A 434 9.95 -11.43 2.44
CA LEU A 434 9.08 -12.33 1.70
C LEU A 434 9.01 -13.75 2.31
N THR A 435 9.77 -14.03 3.37
CA THR A 435 9.79 -15.35 4.00
C THR A 435 8.38 -15.82 4.40
N GLY A 436 8.06 -17.05 3.99
CA GLY A 436 6.76 -17.69 4.23
C GLY A 436 5.74 -17.48 3.12
N TRP A 437 5.97 -16.54 2.19
CA TRP A 437 5.13 -16.42 1.00
C TRP A 437 5.56 -17.43 -0.07
N PRO A 438 4.64 -18.03 -0.84
CA PRO A 438 4.94 -18.94 -1.95
C PRO A 438 5.36 -18.16 -3.20
N ILE A 439 6.24 -17.17 -3.03
CA ILE A 439 6.70 -16.27 -4.08
C ILE A 439 8.22 -16.40 -4.17
N THR A 440 8.70 -16.80 -5.35
CA THR A 440 10.12 -16.78 -5.67
C THR A 440 10.42 -15.50 -6.43
N TYR A 441 11.27 -14.66 -5.84
CA TYR A 441 11.69 -13.40 -6.43
C TYR A 441 13.18 -13.46 -6.77
N THR A 442 13.58 -12.82 -7.86
CA THR A 442 14.97 -12.71 -8.32
C THR A 442 15.44 -11.25 -8.31
N MET A 443 16.75 -11.03 -8.33
CA MET A 443 17.30 -9.66 -8.43
C MET A 443 16.88 -8.96 -9.72
N ALA A 444 16.73 -9.69 -10.83
CA ALA A 444 16.24 -9.15 -12.10
C ALA A 444 14.79 -8.67 -11.98
N GLU A 445 13.95 -9.39 -11.24
CA GLU A 445 12.57 -8.95 -10.98
C GLU A 445 12.51 -7.73 -10.06
N MET A 446 13.48 -7.57 -9.16
CA MET A 446 13.63 -6.35 -8.37
C MET A 446 14.08 -5.16 -9.22
N ASP A 447 14.95 -5.38 -10.22
CA ASP A 447 15.29 -4.36 -11.22
C ASP A 447 14.04 -3.97 -12.04
N GLU A 448 13.24 -4.94 -12.50
CA GLU A 448 11.98 -4.70 -13.22
C GLU A 448 10.98 -3.91 -12.36
N GLU A 449 10.72 -4.34 -11.12
CA GLU A 449 9.81 -3.65 -10.18
C GLU A 449 10.28 -2.22 -9.91
N SER A 450 11.58 -2.01 -9.76
CA SER A 450 12.10 -0.68 -9.51
C SER A 450 11.99 0.25 -10.72
N GLU A 451 12.11 -0.30 -11.94
CA GLU A 451 11.80 0.42 -13.17
C GLU A 451 10.30 0.74 -13.27
N GLU A 452 9.41 -0.20 -12.97
CA GLU A 452 7.96 0.03 -12.96
C GLU A 452 7.56 1.23 -12.09
N LEU A 453 8.20 1.36 -10.94
CA LEU A 453 7.97 2.41 -9.96
C LEU A 453 8.44 3.80 -10.42
N VAL A 454 9.23 3.88 -11.48
CA VAL A 454 9.63 5.13 -12.15
C VAL A 454 9.01 5.28 -13.54
N GLY A 455 7.94 4.53 -13.83
CA GLY A 455 7.21 4.60 -15.09
C GLY A 455 7.79 3.70 -16.19
N GLY A 456 8.58 2.70 -15.84
CA GLY A 456 9.02 1.65 -16.76
C GLY A 456 7.87 0.72 -17.18
N PRO A 457 8.11 -0.17 -18.16
CA PRO A 457 7.12 -1.14 -18.65
C PRO A 457 6.58 -2.05 -17.53
N LEU A 458 5.31 -2.42 -17.61
CA LEU A 458 4.67 -3.36 -16.66
C LEU A 458 5.03 -4.82 -16.99
N THR A 459 6.27 -5.21 -16.73
CA THR A 459 6.83 -6.53 -17.07
C THR A 459 7.09 -7.44 -15.87
N GLY A 460 7.05 -6.90 -14.66
CA GLY A 460 7.35 -7.59 -13.41
C GLY A 460 6.40 -8.75 -13.11
N GLN A 461 6.83 -9.64 -12.21
CA GLN A 461 6.04 -10.81 -11.78
C GLN A 461 4.64 -10.42 -11.29
N ILE A 462 4.52 -9.31 -10.59
CA ILE A 462 3.26 -8.90 -9.99
C ILE A 462 2.26 -8.46 -11.07
N ALA A 463 2.71 -7.76 -12.11
CA ALA A 463 1.89 -7.44 -13.28
C ALA A 463 1.47 -8.70 -14.06
N LYS A 464 2.36 -9.71 -14.15
CA LYS A 464 2.06 -11.00 -14.79
C LYS A 464 0.96 -11.78 -14.07
N GLN A 465 0.83 -11.66 -12.74
CA GLN A 465 -0.22 -12.34 -11.97
C GLN A 465 -1.63 -11.80 -12.28
N ASP A 466 -1.82 -10.48 -12.38
CA ASP A 466 -3.14 -9.89 -12.69
C ASP A 466 -3.58 -10.22 -14.13
N MET A 467 -2.65 -10.20 -15.09
CA MET A 467 -2.93 -10.59 -16.48
C MET A 467 -3.35 -12.06 -16.64
N GLY A 468 -2.83 -12.95 -15.80
CA GLY A 468 -3.19 -14.37 -15.81
C GLY A 468 -4.65 -14.61 -15.42
N ASP A 469 -5.16 -13.85 -14.46
CA ASP A 469 -6.54 -13.99 -13.97
C ASP A 469 -7.56 -13.30 -14.89
N GLN A 470 -7.20 -12.19 -15.54
CA GLN A 470 -8.07 -11.55 -16.53
C GLN A 470 -8.26 -12.42 -17.79
N LYS A 471 -7.22 -13.09 -18.28
CA LYS A 471 -7.32 -14.02 -19.42
C LYS A 471 -8.21 -15.24 -19.11
N LYS A 472 -8.26 -15.70 -17.87
CA LYS A 472 -9.16 -16.80 -17.48
C LYS A 472 -10.63 -16.36 -17.45
N LYS A 473 -10.91 -15.12 -17.07
CA LYS A 473 -12.28 -14.56 -17.02
C LYS A 473 -12.87 -14.22 -18.39
N SER A 474 -12.06 -14.07 -19.43
CA SER A 474 -12.55 -13.78 -20.80
C SER A 474 -12.83 -15.02 -21.66
N VAL A 475 -12.51 -16.21 -21.14
CA VAL A 475 -12.67 -17.50 -21.86
C VAL A 475 -13.81 -18.37 -21.28
N GLY A 476 -14.42 -17.95 -20.17
CA GLY A 476 -15.64 -18.56 -19.61
C GLY A 476 -16.81 -17.60 -19.70
#